data_AF-X1CC23-F1
#
_entry.id   AF-X1CC23-F1
#
_cell.length_a   1.000
_cell.length_b   1.000
_cell.length_c   1.000
_cell.angle_alpha   90.00
_cell.angle_beta   90.00
_cell.angle_gamma   90.00
#
_symmetry.space_group_name_H-M   'P 1'
#
loop_
_entity.id
_entity.type
_entity.pdbx_description
1 polymer ?
#
loop_
_entity_poly.entity_id
_entity_poly.type
_entity_poly.pdbx_seq_one_letter_code
_entity_poly.pdbx_strand_id
1 'polypeptide(L)'
;LAKEEYALEAKEKETRAIESKKVGIDVLMYLHNKGATVFRAISRVGTKGLEWSQSDTAKCSNLLSYYIKTNRGRLICTACGAVTKDGNCTQHKKSFIKEANDTENLSIFIMRALFEIKEGLIGTGRGVEPMAWDKAKSTIDREIASLKRKGKLTSKTNLKELLPGEINYVIGPSLSAVIGKYFNESLVYAARRADIA
;
A
#
# COMPACT_ATOMS: atom_id res chain seq x y z
N LEU A 1 -23.26 -39.28 -5.53
CA LEU A 1 -22.00 -39.85 -5.00
C LEU A 1 -20.80 -39.48 -5.88
N ALA A 2 -20.39 -40.22 -6.92
CA ALA A 2 -19.16 -39.90 -7.68
C ALA A 2 -19.16 -38.53 -8.40
N LYS A 3 -20.30 -38.07 -8.93
CA LYS A 3 -20.42 -36.73 -9.54
C LYS A 3 -20.43 -35.58 -8.53
N GLU A 4 -20.85 -35.84 -7.30
CA GLU A 4 -20.89 -34.84 -6.23
C GLU A 4 -19.52 -34.67 -5.57
N GLU A 5 -18.77 -35.75 -5.38
CA GLU A 5 -17.37 -35.70 -4.94
C GLU A 5 -16.49 -34.97 -5.96
N TYR A 6 -16.66 -35.25 -7.25
CA TYR A 6 -15.88 -34.58 -8.32
C TYR A 6 -16.18 -33.07 -8.41
N ALA A 7 -17.44 -32.67 -8.16
CA ALA A 7 -17.84 -31.27 -8.15
C ALA A 7 -17.31 -30.52 -6.91
N LEU A 8 -17.21 -31.20 -5.76
CA LEU A 8 -16.61 -30.66 -4.54
C LEU A 8 -15.10 -30.48 -4.69
N GLU A 9 -14.38 -31.48 -5.22
CA GLU A 9 -12.94 -31.38 -5.50
C GLU A 9 -12.63 -30.27 -6.51
N ALA A 10 -13.46 -30.11 -7.55
CA ALA A 10 -13.29 -29.04 -8.53
C ALA A 10 -13.47 -27.65 -7.90
N LYS A 11 -14.50 -27.47 -7.06
CA LYS A 11 -14.73 -26.22 -6.31
C LYS A 11 -13.59 -25.93 -5.33
N GLU A 12 -13.07 -26.94 -4.63
CA GLU A 12 -11.94 -26.77 -3.72
C GLU A 12 -10.66 -26.40 -4.48
N LYS A 13 -10.37 -27.05 -5.61
CA LYS A 13 -9.24 -26.69 -6.48
C LYS A 13 -9.37 -25.27 -7.02
N GLU A 14 -10.57 -24.88 -7.45
CA GLU A 14 -10.84 -23.53 -7.94
C GLU A 14 -10.68 -22.51 -6.81
N THR A 15 -11.16 -22.80 -5.61
CA THR A 15 -11.03 -21.93 -4.43
C THR A 15 -9.56 -21.79 -4.02
N ARG A 16 -8.79 -22.89 -3.99
CA ARG A 16 -7.33 -22.88 -3.75
C ARG A 16 -6.56 -22.17 -4.86
N ALA A 17 -6.99 -22.29 -6.12
CA ALA A 17 -6.40 -21.55 -7.25
C ALA A 17 -6.70 -20.06 -7.15
N ILE A 18 -7.89 -19.68 -6.69
CA ILE A 18 -8.28 -18.30 -6.42
C ILE A 18 -7.51 -17.76 -5.21
N GLU A 19 -7.33 -18.52 -4.15
CA GLU A 19 -6.55 -18.14 -2.95
C GLU A 19 -5.05 -18.03 -3.23
N SER A 20 -4.47 -18.96 -3.99
CA SER A 20 -3.07 -18.84 -4.46
C SER A 20 -2.89 -17.68 -5.45
N LYS A 21 -3.89 -17.33 -6.26
CA LYS A 21 -3.90 -16.11 -7.07
C LYS A 21 -4.12 -14.83 -6.24
N LYS A 22 -4.82 -14.90 -5.11
CA LYS A 22 -4.96 -13.78 -4.15
C LYS A 22 -3.62 -13.45 -3.47
N VAL A 23 -2.73 -14.42 -3.30
CA VAL A 23 -1.31 -14.19 -2.94
C VAL A 23 -0.55 -13.49 -4.07
N GLY A 24 -1.02 -13.62 -5.32
CA GLY A 24 -0.31 -13.19 -6.53
C GLY A 24 -0.30 -11.68 -6.83
N ILE A 25 -1.15 -10.86 -6.20
CA ILE A 25 -1.11 -9.40 -6.41
C ILE A 25 -1.40 -8.66 -5.09
N ASP A 26 -0.42 -8.62 -4.20
CA ASP A 26 -0.34 -7.62 -3.14
C ASP A 26 0.08 -6.27 -3.74
N VAL A 27 -0.62 -5.20 -3.37
CA VAL A 27 -0.24 -3.83 -3.73
C VAL A 27 1.21 -3.53 -3.36
N LEU A 28 1.67 -4.03 -2.21
CA LEU A 28 3.04 -3.81 -1.73
C LEU A 28 4.05 -4.51 -2.64
N MET A 29 3.77 -5.76 -3.02
CA MET A 29 4.60 -6.52 -3.97
C MET A 29 4.61 -5.87 -5.36
N TYR A 30 3.47 -5.34 -5.83
CA TYR A 30 3.41 -4.59 -7.08
C TYR A 30 4.32 -3.35 -7.04
N LEU A 31 4.28 -2.58 -5.95
CA LEU A 31 5.11 -1.40 -5.76
C LEU A 31 6.61 -1.75 -5.74
N HIS A 32 6.98 -2.78 -4.99
CA HIS A 32 8.34 -3.30 -4.93
C HIS A 32 8.84 -3.70 -6.33
N ASN A 33 8.06 -4.53 -7.03
CA ASN A 33 8.43 -5.06 -8.36
C ASN A 33 8.54 -3.95 -9.41
N LYS A 34 7.67 -2.93 -9.34
CA LYS A 34 7.79 -1.75 -10.20
C LYS A 34 9.10 -1.02 -9.93
N GLY A 35 9.41 -0.74 -8.67
CA GLY A 35 10.67 -0.12 -8.27
C GLY A 35 11.89 -0.91 -8.75
N ALA A 36 11.93 -2.22 -8.48
CA ALA A 36 13.03 -3.10 -8.87
C ALA A 36 13.20 -3.20 -10.39
N THR A 37 12.11 -3.27 -11.15
CA THR A 37 12.15 -3.29 -12.62
C THR A 37 12.72 -1.98 -13.15
N VAL A 38 12.26 -0.85 -12.62
CA VAL A 38 12.74 0.47 -13.01
C VAL A 38 14.21 0.67 -12.65
N PHE A 39 14.64 0.25 -11.46
CA PHE A 39 16.06 0.31 -11.07
C PHE A 39 16.97 -0.45 -12.03
N ARG A 40 16.56 -1.62 -12.54
CA ARG A 40 17.34 -2.37 -13.54
C ARG A 40 17.38 -1.69 -14.90
N ALA A 41 16.32 -0.99 -15.26
CA ALA A 41 16.19 -0.32 -16.56
C ALA A 41 16.89 1.04 -16.60
N ILE A 42 16.97 1.75 -15.46
CA ILE A 42 17.37 3.15 -15.39
C ILE A 42 18.77 3.40 -15.98
N SER A 43 19.71 2.48 -15.78
CA SER A 43 21.08 2.59 -16.31
C SER A 43 21.19 2.47 -17.83
N ARG A 44 20.12 2.02 -18.50
CA ARG A 44 20.10 1.81 -19.95
C ARG A 44 19.33 2.89 -20.69
N VAL A 45 18.28 3.43 -20.08
CA VAL A 45 17.32 4.31 -20.77
C VAL A 45 17.11 5.67 -20.08
N GLY A 46 17.78 5.92 -18.95
CA GLY A 46 17.52 7.09 -18.10
C GLY A 46 16.18 6.99 -17.39
N THR A 47 15.66 8.12 -16.89
CA THR A 47 14.39 8.15 -16.15
C THR A 47 13.15 8.25 -17.05
N LYS A 48 13.32 8.72 -18.28
CA LYS A 48 12.21 9.03 -19.19
C LYS A 48 11.52 7.74 -19.65
N GLY A 49 10.20 7.68 -19.48
CA GLY A 49 9.37 6.51 -19.77
C GLY A 49 9.31 5.47 -18.64
N LEU A 50 10.08 5.67 -17.55
CA LEU A 50 10.03 4.83 -16.35
C LEU A 50 9.19 5.47 -15.23
N GLU A 51 8.69 6.69 -15.44
CA GLU A 51 7.90 7.42 -14.46
C GLU A 51 6.59 6.70 -14.13
N TRP A 52 6.04 7.06 -12.98
CA TRP A 52 4.71 6.69 -12.56
C TRP A 52 3.66 7.23 -13.54
N SER A 53 2.92 6.32 -14.16
CA SER A 53 1.91 6.62 -15.16
C SER A 53 0.50 6.65 -14.58
N GLN A 54 -0.47 7.10 -15.37
CA GLN A 54 -1.88 7.03 -14.99
C GLN A 54 -2.38 5.58 -14.83
N SER A 55 -1.83 4.64 -15.60
CA SER A 55 -2.13 3.21 -15.46
C SER A 55 -1.68 2.68 -14.09
N ASP A 56 -0.51 3.13 -13.62
CA ASP A 56 -0.02 2.78 -12.29
C ASP A 56 -0.92 3.33 -11.18
N THR A 57 -1.41 4.57 -11.34
CA THR A 57 -2.37 5.17 -10.41
C THR A 57 -3.65 4.34 -10.31
N ALA A 58 -4.23 3.94 -11.46
CA ALA A 58 -5.45 3.13 -11.47
C ALA A 58 -5.23 1.75 -10.81
N LYS A 59 -4.11 1.08 -11.13
CA LYS A 59 -3.76 -0.22 -10.56
C LYS A 59 -3.50 -0.14 -9.06
N CYS A 60 -2.71 0.85 -8.61
CA CYS A 60 -2.43 1.07 -7.20
C CYS A 60 -3.73 1.37 -6.42
N SER A 61 -4.61 2.21 -6.96
CA SER A 61 -5.89 2.54 -6.33
C SER A 61 -6.77 1.31 -6.13
N ASN A 62 -6.88 0.46 -7.15
CA ASN A 62 -7.68 -0.76 -7.07
C ASN A 62 -7.12 -1.75 -6.03
N LEU A 63 -5.80 -1.92 -6.01
CA LEU A 63 -5.16 -2.84 -5.06
C LEU A 63 -5.14 -2.28 -3.62
N LEU A 64 -5.06 -0.96 -3.46
CA LEU A 64 -5.22 -0.29 -2.17
C LEU A 64 -6.62 -0.53 -1.58
N SER A 65 -7.66 -0.38 -2.40
CA SER A 65 -9.03 -0.68 -1.96
C SER A 65 -9.18 -2.11 -1.45
N TYR A 66 -8.52 -3.07 -2.13
CA TYR A 66 -8.46 -4.45 -1.68
C TYR A 66 -7.69 -4.58 -0.36
N TYR A 67 -6.52 -3.94 -0.26
CA TYR A 67 -5.69 -3.94 0.95
C TYR A 67 -6.47 -3.47 2.19
N ILE A 68 -7.23 -2.37 2.09
CA ILE A 68 -8.00 -1.87 3.24
C ILE A 68 -9.08 -2.87 3.65
N LYS A 69 -9.84 -3.40 2.69
CA LYS A 69 -10.92 -4.36 2.96
C LYS A 69 -10.42 -5.62 3.66
N THR A 70 -9.27 -6.14 3.25
CA THR A 70 -8.70 -7.39 3.82
C THR A 70 -8.01 -7.17 5.16
N ASN A 71 -7.65 -5.93 5.51
CA ASN A 71 -6.91 -5.61 6.73
C ASN A 71 -7.76 -4.93 7.82
N ARG A 72 -9.08 -4.81 7.62
CA ARG A 72 -10.00 -4.33 8.69
C ARG A 72 -9.96 -5.24 9.91
N GLY A 73 -10.00 -4.65 11.10
CA GLY A 73 -10.01 -5.38 12.37
C GLY A 73 -8.66 -6.00 12.76
N ARG A 74 -7.58 -5.82 11.97
CA ARG A 74 -6.27 -6.36 12.35
C ARG A 74 -5.72 -5.65 13.59
N LEU A 75 -5.03 -6.39 14.45
CA LEU A 75 -4.39 -5.83 15.63
C LEU A 75 -3.10 -5.07 15.25
N ILE A 76 -3.01 -3.83 15.72
CA ILE A 76 -1.87 -2.96 15.52
C ILE A 76 -1.43 -2.31 16.83
N CYS A 77 -0.14 -1.95 16.90
CA CYS A 77 0.36 -1.05 17.91
C CYS A 77 0.09 0.41 17.51
N THR A 78 -0.72 1.12 18.29
CA THR A 78 -1.07 2.52 18.03
C THR A 78 0.08 3.51 18.16
N ALA A 79 1.13 3.14 18.88
CA ALA A 79 2.32 3.97 19.06
C ALA A 79 3.26 3.95 17.84
N CYS A 80 3.29 2.86 17.07
CA CYS A 80 4.26 2.70 15.96
C CYS A 80 3.68 2.11 14.67
N GLY A 81 2.39 1.78 14.62
CA GLY A 81 1.74 1.19 13.45
C GLY A 81 2.14 -0.27 13.16
N ALA A 82 2.91 -0.92 14.05
CA ALA A 82 3.32 -2.32 13.86
C ALA A 82 2.11 -3.26 13.91
N VAL A 83 1.98 -4.15 12.92
CA VAL A 83 0.95 -5.20 12.89
C VAL A 83 1.37 -6.32 13.84
N THR A 84 0.50 -6.68 14.78
CA THR A 84 0.79 -7.69 15.79
C THR A 84 -0.01 -8.96 15.53
N LYS A 85 0.64 -10.12 15.47
CA LYS A 85 -0.04 -11.42 15.33
C LYS A 85 -0.53 -11.97 16.69
N ASP A 86 0.27 -11.79 17.73
CA ASP A 86 -0.01 -12.34 19.08
C ASP A 86 -0.39 -11.26 20.10
N GLY A 87 -0.87 -10.11 19.62
CA GLY A 87 -1.20 -8.95 20.46
C GLY A 87 0.01 -8.37 21.21
N ASN A 88 1.21 -8.47 20.65
CA ASN A 88 2.44 -7.97 21.26
C ASN A 88 3.27 -7.17 20.25
N CYS A 89 3.64 -5.93 20.60
CA CYS A 89 4.59 -5.11 19.86
C CYS A 89 6.02 -5.31 20.40
N THR A 90 7.00 -5.46 19.52
CA THR A 90 8.41 -5.62 19.91
C THR A 90 8.92 -4.46 20.77
N GLN A 91 8.54 -3.24 20.41
CA GLN A 91 8.93 -1.99 21.08
C GLN A 91 8.02 -1.63 22.26
N HIS A 92 6.70 -1.71 22.09
CA HIS A 92 5.72 -1.14 23.03
C HIS A 92 4.91 -2.18 23.82
N LYS A 93 5.26 -3.46 23.67
CA LYS A 93 4.59 -4.60 24.32
C LYS A 93 3.08 -4.60 24.06
N LYS A 94 2.26 -4.87 25.08
CA LYS A 94 0.80 -5.04 24.95
C LYS A 94 -0.01 -3.74 25.13
N SER A 95 0.57 -2.69 25.72
CA SER A 95 -0.18 -1.53 26.22
C SER A 95 -0.87 -0.68 25.15
N PHE A 96 -0.42 -0.78 23.89
CA PHE A 96 -0.89 0.07 22.80
C PHE A 96 -1.60 -0.71 21.69
N ILE A 97 -1.98 -1.96 21.96
CA ILE A 97 -2.55 -2.84 20.95
C ILE A 97 -4.07 -2.63 20.83
N LYS A 98 -4.54 -2.39 19.61
CA LYS A 98 -5.98 -2.34 19.29
C LYS A 98 -6.24 -2.75 17.85
N GLU A 99 -7.51 -2.94 17.52
CA GLU A 99 -7.94 -3.11 16.13
C GLU A 99 -7.76 -1.83 15.31
N ALA A 100 -7.16 -1.96 14.13
CA ALA A 100 -6.95 -0.86 13.22
C ALA A 100 -8.26 -0.43 12.56
N ASN A 101 -8.54 0.87 12.63
CA ASN A 101 -9.57 1.49 11.81
C ASN A 101 -9.06 1.76 10.38
N ASP A 102 -9.94 2.21 9.48
CA ASP A 102 -9.56 2.41 8.07
C ASP A 102 -8.47 3.47 7.89
N THR A 103 -8.48 4.58 8.64
CA THR A 103 -7.44 5.61 8.57
C THR A 103 -6.07 5.09 9.05
N GLU A 104 -6.06 4.25 10.07
CA GLU A 104 -4.85 3.58 10.54
C GLU A 104 -4.34 2.57 9.52
N ASN A 105 -5.24 1.84 8.86
CA ASN A 105 -4.87 0.96 7.76
C ASN A 105 -4.29 1.72 6.56
N LEU A 106 -4.84 2.89 6.21
CA LEU A 106 -4.27 3.77 5.19
C LEU A 106 -2.88 4.28 5.59
N SER A 107 -2.68 4.60 6.87
CA SER A 107 -1.39 5.07 7.38
C SER A 107 -0.34 3.96 7.36
N ILE A 108 -0.70 2.73 7.72
CA ILE A 108 0.22 1.59 7.61
C ILE A 108 0.51 1.27 6.15
N PHE A 109 -0.52 1.37 5.29
CA PHE A 109 -0.33 1.18 3.86
C PHE A 109 0.68 2.17 3.30
N ILE A 110 0.54 3.48 3.55
CA ILE A 110 1.46 4.47 3.00
C ILE A 110 2.88 4.27 3.54
N MET A 111 3.03 3.94 4.82
CA MET A 111 4.32 3.63 5.42
C MET A 111 5.02 2.48 4.69
N ARG A 112 4.30 1.40 4.41
CA ARG A 112 4.82 0.24 3.69
C ARG A 112 5.03 0.51 2.20
N ALA A 113 4.07 1.13 1.52
CA ALA A 113 4.14 1.46 0.11
C ALA A 113 5.40 2.27 -0.24
N LEU A 114 5.70 3.29 0.55
CA LEU A 114 6.86 4.14 0.33
C LEU A 114 8.19 3.47 0.70
N PHE A 115 8.15 2.51 1.63
CA PHE A 115 9.27 1.63 1.93
C PHE A 115 9.57 0.70 0.73
N GLU A 116 8.56 -0.01 0.22
CA GLU A 116 8.71 -0.93 -0.92
C GLU A 116 9.23 -0.22 -2.17
N ILE A 117 8.73 0.99 -2.45
CA ILE A 117 9.24 1.80 -3.57
C ILE A 117 10.73 2.10 -3.40
N LYS A 118 11.13 2.56 -2.21
CA LYS A 118 12.53 2.89 -1.95
C LYS A 118 13.40 1.64 -2.00
N GLU A 119 12.95 0.54 -1.41
CA GLU A 119 13.69 -0.71 -1.40
C GLU A 119 13.90 -1.21 -2.83
N GLY A 120 12.84 -1.21 -3.64
CA GLY A 120 12.93 -1.59 -5.05
C GLY A 120 13.82 -0.66 -5.87
N LEU A 121 13.76 0.66 -5.65
CA LEU A 121 14.52 1.65 -6.44
C LEU A 121 15.98 1.83 -6.01
N ILE A 122 16.31 1.59 -4.74
CA ILE A 122 17.65 1.88 -4.18
C ILE A 122 18.42 0.57 -3.94
N GLY A 123 17.71 -0.54 -3.69
CA GLY A 123 18.24 -1.86 -3.37
C GLY A 123 18.14 -2.18 -1.87
N THR A 124 17.88 -3.46 -1.58
CA THR A 124 17.75 -4.00 -0.21
C THR A 124 18.99 -3.68 0.65
N GLY A 125 18.75 -3.30 1.91
CA GLY A 125 19.81 -3.10 2.90
C GLY A 125 20.63 -1.82 2.77
N ARG A 126 20.32 -0.93 1.81
CA ARG A 126 21.05 0.35 1.62
C ARG A 126 20.52 1.51 2.47
N GLY A 127 20.16 1.22 3.73
CA GLY A 127 19.63 2.23 4.66
C GLY A 127 18.21 2.70 4.33
N VAL A 128 17.42 1.86 3.66
CA VAL A 128 16.00 2.14 3.42
C VAL A 128 15.24 1.93 4.72
N GLU A 129 14.82 3.02 5.34
CA GLU A 129 13.98 2.98 6.53
C GLU A 129 12.52 3.27 6.20
N PRO A 130 11.58 2.56 6.86
CA PRO A 130 10.17 2.87 6.72
C PRO A 130 9.88 4.27 7.25
N MET A 131 8.86 4.92 6.66
CA MET A 131 8.39 6.21 7.15
C MET A 131 7.98 6.10 8.63
N ALA A 132 8.39 7.05 9.46
CA ALA A 132 7.93 7.12 10.84
C ALA A 132 6.39 7.17 10.94
N TRP A 133 5.84 6.50 11.94
CA TRP A 133 4.39 6.34 12.10
C TRP A 133 3.61 7.66 12.13
N ASP A 134 4.08 8.63 12.90
CA ASP A 134 3.43 9.95 12.99
C ASP A 134 3.43 10.70 11.66
N LYS A 135 4.51 10.54 10.87
CA LYS A 135 4.59 11.11 9.53
C LYS A 135 3.58 10.46 8.59
N ALA A 136 3.40 9.14 8.68
CA ALA A 136 2.40 8.43 7.90
C ALA A 136 0.98 8.91 8.23
N LYS A 137 0.63 9.00 9.52
CA LYS A 137 -0.66 9.56 9.97
C LYS A 137 -0.87 10.98 9.48
N SER A 138 0.12 11.86 9.68
CA SER A 138 0.03 13.26 9.24
C SER A 138 -0.16 13.40 7.73
N THR A 139 0.38 12.47 6.94
CA THR A 139 0.20 12.44 5.49
C THR A 139 -1.25 12.09 5.15
N ILE A 140 -1.81 11.06 5.78
CA ILE A 140 -3.21 10.68 5.58
C ILE A 140 -4.16 11.80 6.04
N ASP A 141 -3.93 12.39 7.21
CA ASP A 141 -4.74 13.48 7.75
C ASP A 141 -4.74 14.70 6.82
N ARG A 142 -3.57 15.03 6.25
CA ARG A 142 -3.43 16.13 5.27
C ARG A 142 -4.21 15.86 4.00
N GLU A 143 -4.14 14.64 3.46
CA GLU A 143 -4.88 14.27 2.25
C GLU A 143 -6.38 14.25 2.49
N ILE A 144 -6.84 13.70 3.63
CA ILE A 144 -8.25 13.75 4.02
C ILE A 144 -8.72 15.20 4.15
N ALA A 145 -7.95 16.07 4.82
CA ALA A 145 -8.28 17.49 4.95
C ALA A 145 -8.34 18.19 3.59
N SER A 146 -7.41 17.86 2.67
CA SER A 146 -7.41 18.34 1.29
C SER A 146 -8.68 17.93 0.54
N LEU A 147 -9.10 16.67 0.69
CA LEU A 147 -10.32 16.14 0.08
C LEU A 147 -11.59 16.78 0.65
N LYS A 148 -11.63 17.05 1.95
CA LYS A 148 -12.71 17.80 2.59
C LYS A 148 -12.79 19.24 2.07
N ARG A 149 -11.65 19.94 1.97
CA ARG A 149 -11.61 21.30 1.39
C ARG A 149 -12.06 21.35 -0.06
N LYS A 150 -11.77 20.31 -0.85
CA LYS A 150 -12.20 20.18 -2.24
C LYS A 150 -13.66 19.72 -2.39
N GLY A 151 -14.39 19.51 -1.30
CA GLY A 151 -15.77 19.01 -1.30
C GLY A 151 -15.92 17.56 -1.78
N LYS A 152 -14.82 16.79 -1.85
CA LYS A 152 -14.83 15.38 -2.27
C LYS A 152 -15.18 14.43 -1.11
N LEU A 153 -14.88 14.85 0.11
CA LEU A 153 -15.36 14.20 1.34
C LEU A 153 -16.16 15.21 2.15
N THR A 154 -17.19 14.74 2.83
CA THR A 154 -17.98 15.60 3.71
C THR A 154 -17.26 15.79 5.05
N SER A 155 -17.56 16.88 5.76
CA SER A 155 -17.04 17.07 7.13
C SER A 155 -17.47 15.95 8.08
N LYS A 156 -18.64 15.35 7.83
CA LYS A 156 -19.29 14.29 8.61
C LYS A 156 -18.85 12.87 8.22
N THR A 157 -18.00 12.69 7.21
CA THR A 157 -17.52 11.37 6.79
C THR A 157 -16.86 10.64 7.98
N ASN A 158 -17.28 9.39 8.22
CA ASN A 158 -16.71 8.53 9.26
C ASN A 158 -15.38 7.93 8.79
N LEU A 159 -14.26 8.53 9.22
CA LEU A 159 -12.92 8.10 8.82
C LEU A 159 -12.47 6.80 9.48
N LYS A 160 -13.18 6.33 10.52
CA LYS A 160 -12.90 5.04 11.14
C LYS A 160 -13.40 3.87 10.28
N GLU A 161 -14.51 4.09 9.59
CA GLU A 161 -15.21 3.10 8.77
C GLU A 161 -15.66 3.76 7.47
N LEU A 162 -14.75 3.79 6.50
CA LEU A 162 -15.00 4.40 5.21
C LEU A 162 -15.93 3.52 4.37
N LEU A 163 -16.81 4.16 3.62
CA LEU A 163 -17.64 3.44 2.66
C LEU A 163 -16.80 2.97 1.47
N PRO A 164 -17.13 1.83 0.84
CA PRO A 164 -16.40 1.35 -0.34
C PRO A 164 -16.28 2.38 -1.46
N GLY A 165 -17.29 3.23 -1.64
CA GLY A 165 -17.24 4.33 -2.62
C GLY A 165 -16.23 5.42 -2.27
N GLU A 166 -16.11 5.77 -0.99
CA GLU A 166 -15.10 6.75 -0.51
C GLU A 166 -13.69 6.20 -0.71
N ILE A 167 -13.48 4.91 -0.44
CA ILE A 167 -12.19 4.25 -0.66
C ILE A 167 -11.87 4.20 -2.17
N ASN A 168 -12.78 3.66 -2.98
CA ASN A 168 -12.51 3.36 -4.40
C ASN A 168 -12.36 4.60 -5.28
N TYR A 169 -13.19 5.63 -5.05
CA TYR A 169 -13.33 6.73 -6.01
C TYR A 169 -12.78 8.06 -5.49
N VAL A 170 -12.46 8.15 -4.19
CA VAL A 170 -12.01 9.41 -3.59
C VAL A 170 -10.62 9.26 -2.97
N ILE A 171 -10.48 8.38 -1.98
CA ILE A 171 -9.26 8.22 -1.20
C ILE A 171 -8.20 7.45 -2.00
N GLY A 172 -8.58 6.32 -2.61
CA GLY A 172 -7.69 5.45 -3.37
C GLY A 172 -6.93 6.18 -4.50
N PRO A 173 -7.63 6.94 -5.37
CA PRO A 173 -6.97 7.71 -6.43
C PRO A 173 -6.04 8.80 -5.87
N SER A 174 -6.47 9.47 -4.80
CA SER A 174 -5.70 10.56 -4.19
C SER A 174 -4.41 10.06 -3.53
N LEU A 175 -4.48 8.96 -2.79
CA LEU A 175 -3.29 8.34 -2.19
C LEU A 175 -2.37 7.72 -3.24
N SER A 176 -2.93 7.11 -4.29
CA SER A 176 -2.14 6.63 -5.42
C SER A 176 -1.36 7.75 -6.10
N ALA A 177 -1.93 8.95 -6.20
CA ALA A 177 -1.22 10.11 -6.73
C ALA A 177 -0.07 10.57 -5.82
N VAL A 178 -0.26 10.54 -4.49
CA VAL A 178 0.83 10.81 -3.53
C VAL A 178 1.96 9.80 -3.67
N ILE A 179 1.63 8.51 -3.78
CA ILE A 179 2.59 7.43 -4.00
C ILE A 179 3.33 7.62 -5.32
N GLY A 180 2.62 7.96 -6.40
CA GLY A 180 3.23 8.21 -7.70
C GLY A 180 4.17 9.40 -7.72
N LYS A 181 3.83 10.49 -7.03
CA LYS A 181 4.73 11.62 -6.84
C LYS A 181 6.01 11.20 -6.13
N TYR A 182 5.88 10.47 -5.03
CA TYR A 182 7.03 9.97 -4.28
C TYR A 182 7.88 8.99 -5.11
N PHE A 183 7.25 8.14 -5.92
CA PHE A 183 7.94 7.24 -6.83
C PHE A 183 8.83 8.02 -7.80
N ASN A 184 8.28 9.06 -8.45
CA ASN A 184 9.03 9.88 -9.40
C ASN A 184 10.18 10.65 -8.73
N GLU A 185 9.96 11.19 -7.54
CA GLU A 185 11.02 11.82 -6.75
C GLU A 185 12.13 10.81 -6.41
N SER A 186 11.76 9.60 -5.99
CA SER A 186 12.69 8.52 -5.66
C SER A 186 13.43 8.00 -6.90
N LEU A 187 12.78 8.00 -8.06
CA LEU A 187 13.36 7.61 -9.34
C LEU A 187 14.49 8.56 -9.75
N VAL A 188 14.24 9.88 -9.67
CA VAL A 188 15.25 10.90 -9.95
C VAL A 188 16.43 10.77 -9.00
N TYR A 189 16.16 10.52 -7.72
CA TYR A 189 17.22 10.28 -6.73
C TYR A 189 18.05 9.03 -7.06
N ALA A 190 17.39 7.92 -7.42
CA ALA A 190 18.07 6.68 -7.80
C ALA A 190 18.94 6.87 -9.05
N ALA A 191 18.46 7.61 -10.05
CA ALA A 191 19.22 7.95 -11.26
C ALA A 191 20.51 8.71 -10.96
N ARG A 192 20.41 9.75 -10.11
CA ARG A 192 21.58 10.55 -9.68
C ARG A 192 22.61 9.69 -8.95
N ARG A 193 22.15 8.82 -8.06
CA ARG A 193 23.04 7.94 -7.28
C ARG A 193 23.76 6.90 -8.15
N ALA A 194 23.15 6.52 -9.27
CA ALA A 194 23.74 5.61 -10.23
C ALA A 194 24.50 6.35 -11.36
N ASP A 195 24.71 7.66 -11.23
CA ASP A 195 25.45 8.53 -12.16
C ASP A 195 24.86 8.60 -13.58
N ILE A 196 23.53 8.57 -13.67
CA ILE A 196 22.77 8.52 -14.94
C ILE A 196 21.95 9.82 -15.18
N ALA A 197 21.93 10.75 -14.22
CA ALA A 197 21.05 11.93 -14.23
C ALA A 197 21.79 13.25 -14.48
#